data_AF-A0A645F1T5-F1
#
_entry.id   AF-A0A645F1T5-F1
#
_cell.length_a   1.000
_cell.length_b   1.000
_cell.length_c   1.000
_cell.angle_alpha   90.00
_cell.angle_beta   90.00
_cell.angle_gamma   90.00
#
_symmetry.space_group_name_H-M   'P 1'
#
loop_
_entity.id
_entity.type
_entity.pdbx_description
1 polymer ?
#
loop_
_entity_poly.entity_id
_entity_poly.type
_entity_poly.pdbx_seq_one_letter_code
_entity_poly.pdbx_strand_id
1 'polypeptide(L)'
;MLEEHQVIEDTTDKQRVILIVGVNGVGKTTSIGKIAYRLKSSGKDVIVAAADTFRAAAVEQLKEWCQRAKVEIIASDQGSDPGSVIYDAIKDSVVSLKR
;
A
#
# COMPACT_ATOMS: atom_id res chain seq x y z
N MET A 1 15.07 43.97 0.21
CA MET A 1 15.62 42.64 -0.10
C MET A 1 14.63 41.64 0.45
N LEU A 2 13.65 41.26 -0.37
CA LEU A 2 12.63 40.28 0.01
C LEU A 2 13.17 38.94 -0.44
N GLU A 3 13.39 38.02 0.50
CA GLU A 3 13.77 36.65 0.17
C GLU A 3 12.59 36.00 -0.56
N GLU A 4 12.77 35.74 -1.85
CA GLU A 4 11.85 34.92 -2.62
C GLU A 4 11.80 33.54 -1.96
N HIS A 5 10.67 33.24 -1.31
CA HIS A 5 10.37 31.89 -0.87
C HIS A 5 10.18 31.04 -2.12
N GLN A 6 11.27 30.37 -2.52
CA GLN A 6 11.26 29.42 -3.62
C GLN A 6 10.31 28.29 -3.23
N VAL A 7 9.13 28.26 -3.86
CA VAL A 7 8.22 27.12 -3.76
C VAL A 7 8.96 25.94 -4.37
N ILE A 8 9.48 25.05 -3.53
CA ILE A 8 10.05 23.78 -3.96
C ILE A 8 8.85 22.95 -4.43
N GLU A 9 8.52 23.02 -5.71
CA GLU A 9 7.66 22.02 -6.34
C GLU A 9 8.42 20.68 -6.31
N ASP A 10 8.13 19.86 -5.28
CA ASP A 10 8.58 18.47 -5.18
C ASP A 10 7.82 17.62 -6.22
N THR A 11 8.14 17.82 -7.49
CA THR A 11 7.61 17.08 -8.64
C THR A 11 8.46 15.86 -8.98
N THR A 12 9.26 15.37 -8.04
CA THR A 12 9.83 14.03 -8.17
C THR A 12 8.74 13.00 -7.91
N ASP A 13 8.63 12.04 -8.82
CA ASP A 13 7.75 10.87 -8.86
C ASP A 13 7.96 9.95 -7.63
N LYS A 14 7.65 10.49 -6.45
CA LYS A 14 7.96 9.87 -5.16
C LYS A 14 6.97 8.76 -4.88
N GLN A 15 7.48 7.55 -4.86
CA GLN A 15 6.87 6.38 -4.26
C GLN A 15 6.28 6.76 -2.88
N ARG A 16 4.95 6.66 -2.73
CA ARG A 16 4.25 6.98 -1.49
C ARG A 16 3.87 5.71 -0.75
N VAL A 17 4.30 5.61 0.51
CA VAL A 17 3.94 4.51 1.40
C VAL A 17 2.87 4.96 2.39
N ILE A 18 1.80 4.19 2.51
CA ILE A 18 0.71 4.43 3.48
C ILE A 18 0.65 3.22 4.42
N LEU A 19 1.01 3.42 5.68
CA LEU A 19 0.91 2.40 6.72
C LEU A 19 -0.39 2.59 7.51
N ILE A 20 -1.25 1.57 7.53
CA ILE A 20 -2.51 1.59 8.28
C ILE A 20 -2.37 0.74 9.55
N VAL A 21 -2.48 1.38 10.71
CA VAL A 21 -2.35 0.76 12.04
C VAL A 21 -3.63 0.91 12.86
N GLY A 22 -3.79 0.06 13.88
CA GLY A 22 -4.92 0.12 14.81
C GLY A 22 -5.31 -1.25 15.36
N VAL A 23 -6.26 -1.28 16.30
CA VAL A 23 -6.72 -2.52 16.96
C VAL A 23 -7.66 -3.35 16.07
N ASN A 24 -7.99 -4.56 16.48
CA ASN A 24 -8.90 -5.43 15.73
C ASN A 24 -10.32 -4.86 15.69
N GLY A 25 -11.05 -5.10 14.59
CA GLY A 25 -12.45 -4.67 14.44
C GLY A 25 -12.68 -3.24 13.94
N VAL A 26 -11.70 -2.33 14.00
CA VAL A 26 -11.87 -0.91 13.59
C VAL A 26 -11.96 -0.68 12.06
N GLY A 27 -11.99 -1.75 11.27
CA GLY A 27 -12.17 -1.65 9.81
C GLY A 27 -10.90 -1.36 9.00
N LYS A 28 -9.71 -1.73 9.50
CA LYS A 28 -8.43 -1.53 8.78
C LYS A 28 -8.41 -2.16 7.39
N THR A 29 -8.64 -3.47 7.30
CA THR A 29 -8.63 -4.23 6.03
C THR A 29 -9.62 -3.66 5.01
N THR A 30 -10.83 -3.33 5.47
CA THR A 30 -11.85 -2.67 4.65
C THR A 30 -11.40 -1.30 4.16
N SER A 31 -10.74 -0.52 5.02
CA SER A 31 -10.23 0.80 4.66
C SER A 31 -9.10 0.71 3.64
N ILE A 32 -8.17 -0.24 3.79
CA ILE A 32 -7.12 -0.51 2.80
C ILE A 32 -7.75 -0.79 1.43
N GLY A 33 -8.73 -1.70 1.34
CA GLY A 33 -9.41 -2.01 0.09
C GLY A 33 -10.09 -0.81 -0.57
N LYS A 34 -10.80 0.01 0.23
CA LYS A 34 -11.45 1.25 -0.26
C LYS A 34 -10.43 2.27 -0.76
N ILE A 35 -9.33 2.46 -0.03
CA ILE A 35 -8.25 3.38 -0.41
C ILE A 35 -7.57 2.90 -1.70
N ALA A 36 -7.25 1.60 -1.78
CA ALA A 36 -6.63 1.00 -2.96
C ALA A 36 -7.50 1.16 -4.21
N TYR A 37 -8.81 0.85 -4.11
CA TYR A 37 -9.76 1.08 -5.18
C TYR A 37 -9.78 2.54 -5.62
N ARG A 38 -9.92 3.48 -4.67
CA ARG A 38 -9.97 4.92 -4.99
C ARG A 38 -8.70 5.41 -5.69
N LEU A 39 -7.52 4.97 -5.23
CA LEU A 39 -6.24 5.33 -5.83
C LEU A 39 -6.11 4.74 -7.24
N LYS A 40 -6.46 3.46 -7.43
CA LYS A 40 -6.44 2.81 -8.74
C LYS A 40 -7.41 3.49 -9.72
N SER A 41 -8.62 3.81 -9.27
CA SER A 41 -9.61 4.57 -10.07
C SER A 41 -9.14 5.99 -10.41
N SER A 42 -8.21 6.56 -9.64
CA SER A 42 -7.60 7.86 -9.92
C SER A 42 -6.37 7.76 -10.84
N GLY A 43 -6.15 6.61 -11.48
CA GLY A 43 -5.03 6.37 -12.39
C GLY A 43 -3.68 6.16 -11.71
N LYS A 44 -3.65 5.89 -10.40
CA LYS A 44 -2.41 5.59 -9.68
C LYS A 44 -2.08 4.11 -9.76
N ASP A 45 -0.79 3.81 -9.81
CA ASP A 45 -0.29 2.46 -9.59
C ASP A 45 -0.23 2.16 -8.10
N VAL A 46 -0.83 1.03 -7.72
CA VAL A 46 -1.07 0.66 -6.34
C VAL A 46 -0.66 -0.79 -6.15
N ILE A 47 0.20 -1.02 -5.17
CA ILE A 47 0.53 -2.33 -4.63
C ILE A 47 0.11 -2.34 -3.16
N VAL A 48 -0.49 -3.42 -2.69
CA VAL A 48 -0.89 -3.62 -1.30
C VAL A 48 0.01 -4.66 -0.64
N ALA A 49 0.60 -4.33 0.51
CA ALA A 49 1.37 -5.26 1.33
C ALA A 49 0.48 -5.87 2.44
N ALA A 50 0.36 -7.19 2.49
CA ALA A 50 -0.43 -7.90 3.48
C ALA A 50 0.37 -8.18 4.78
N ALA A 51 0.70 -7.12 5.51
CA ALA A 51 1.56 -7.21 6.71
C ALA A 51 0.85 -7.67 8.01
N ASP A 52 -0.47 -7.90 8.01
CA ASP A 52 -1.18 -8.56 9.14
C ASP A 52 -0.97 -10.08 9.05
N THR A 53 0.26 -10.54 9.30
CA THR A 53 0.68 -11.94 9.09
C THR A 53 0.22 -12.89 10.19
N PHE A 54 -0.23 -12.37 11.33
CA PHE A 54 -0.69 -13.20 12.45
C PHE A 54 -2.08 -13.79 12.19
N ARG A 55 -2.94 -13.05 11.49
CA ARG A 55 -4.35 -13.42 11.27
C ARG A 55 -4.54 -13.91 9.84
N ALA A 56 -4.52 -15.23 9.61
CA ALA A 56 -4.74 -15.80 8.27
C ALA A 56 -5.98 -15.25 7.54
N ALA A 57 -7.11 -15.13 8.26
CA ALA A 57 -8.34 -14.58 7.70
C ALA A 57 -8.22 -13.11 7.25
N ALA A 58 -7.29 -12.33 7.83
CA ALA A 58 -7.06 -10.94 7.43
C ALA A 58 -6.38 -10.86 6.05
N VAL A 59 -5.44 -11.77 5.77
CA VAL A 59 -4.77 -11.86 4.45
C VAL A 59 -5.77 -12.25 3.37
N GLU A 60 -6.59 -13.29 3.60
CA GLU A 60 -7.60 -13.73 2.63
C GLU A 60 -8.65 -12.65 2.37
N GLN A 61 -9.13 -11.98 3.42
CA GLN A 61 -10.05 -10.85 3.27
C GLN A 61 -9.40 -9.71 2.46
N LEU A 62 -8.11 -9.45 2.66
CA LEU A 62 -7.40 -8.40 1.93
C LEU A 62 -7.19 -8.78 0.45
N LYS A 63 -6.91 -10.04 0.15
CA LYS A 63 -6.83 -10.56 -1.24
C LYS A 63 -8.13 -10.32 -2.00
N GLU A 64 -9.27 -10.61 -1.39
CA GLU A 64 -10.60 -10.33 -1.96
C GLU A 64 -10.80 -8.85 -2.29
N TRP A 65 -10.39 -7.96 -1.38
CA TRP A 65 -10.44 -6.52 -1.63
C TRP A 65 -9.53 -6.09 -2.78
N CYS A 66 -8.31 -6.63 -2.84
CA CYS A 66 -7.36 -6.32 -3.91
C CYS A 66 -7.86 -6.81 -5.26
N GLN A 67 -8.45 -8.01 -5.33
CA GLN A 67 -9.08 -8.54 -6.53
C GLN A 67 -10.22 -7.63 -7.02
N ARG A 68 -11.12 -7.20 -6.12
CA ARG A 68 -12.20 -6.26 -6.44
C ARG A 68 -11.67 -4.91 -6.92
N ALA A 69 -10.56 -4.45 -6.33
CA ALA A 69 -9.90 -3.20 -6.69
C ALA A 69 -9.00 -3.29 -7.93
N LYS A 70 -8.74 -4.50 -8.45
CA LYS A 70 -7.78 -4.77 -9.52
C LYS A 70 -6.39 -4.18 -9.22
N VAL A 71 -5.93 -4.38 -8.00
CA VAL A 71 -4.59 -3.98 -7.54
C VAL A 71 -3.79 -5.22 -7.16
N GLU A 72 -2.48 -5.12 -7.31
CA GLU A 72 -1.55 -6.18 -6.92
C GLU A 72 -1.44 -6.26 -5.39
N ILE A 73 -1.21 -7.48 -4.89
CA ILE A 73 -1.01 -7.73 -3.46
C ILE A 73 0.22 -8.60 -3.26
N ILE A 74 1.09 -8.16 -2.36
CA ILE A 74 2.23 -8.94 -1.86
C ILE A 74 1.85 -9.51 -0.50
N ALA A 75 1.94 -10.82 -0.36
CA ALA A 75 1.59 -11.56 0.85
C ALA A 75 2.54 -12.74 1.04
N SER A 76 2.75 -13.12 2.29
CA SER A 76 3.50 -14.33 2.68
C SER A 76 2.63 -15.23 3.55
N ASP A 77 3.16 -16.40 3.91
CA ASP A 77 2.46 -17.37 4.76
C ASP A 77 2.14 -16.82 6.15
N GLN A 78 1.12 -17.36 6.81
CA GLN A 78 0.77 -16.98 8.17
C GLN A 78 1.96 -17.18 9.12
N GLY A 79 2.21 -16.19 9.98
CA GLY A 79 3.34 -16.21 10.91
C GLY A 79 4.67 -15.73 10.31
N SER A 80 4.69 -15.36 9.03
CA SER A 80 5.85 -14.72 8.39
C SER A 80 6.16 -13.35 9.01
N ASP A 81 7.40 -12.89 8.87
CA ASP A 81 7.82 -11.57 9.31
C ASP A 81 7.07 -10.46 8.53
N PRO A 82 6.32 -9.55 9.20
CA PRO A 82 5.69 -8.42 8.53
C PRO A 82 6.68 -7.51 7.80
N GLY A 83 7.91 -7.39 8.33
CA GLY A 83 8.96 -6.57 7.73
C GLY A 83 9.37 -7.05 6.34
N SER A 84 9.53 -8.36 6.15
CA SER A 84 9.85 -8.95 4.86
C SER A 84 8.75 -8.69 3.82
N VAL A 85 7.48 -8.84 4.19
CA VAL A 85 6.34 -8.56 3.28
C VAL A 85 6.36 -7.10 2.80
N ILE A 86 6.64 -6.17 3.71
CA ILE A 86 6.73 -4.73 3.38
C ILE A 86 7.94 -4.47 2.48
N TYR A 87 9.09 -5.07 2.79
CA TYR A 87 10.31 -4.92 2.00
C TYR A 87 10.10 -5.37 0.55
N ASP A 88 9.51 -6.56 0.35
CA ASP A 88 9.23 -7.09 -0.98
C ASP A 88 8.25 -6.19 -1.75
N ALA A 89 7.21 -5.68 -1.09
CA ALA A 89 6.27 -4.74 -1.72
C ALA A 89 6.92 -3.43 -2.16
N ILE A 90 7.82 -2.87 -1.35
CA ILE A 90 8.57 -1.66 -1.70
C ILE A 90 9.48 -1.95 -2.89
N LYS A 91 10.20 -3.08 -2.87
CA LYS A 91 11.10 -3.50 -3.95
C LYS A 91 10.35 -3.67 -5.28
N ASP A 92 9.19 -4.32 -5.27
CA ASP A 92 8.41 -4.57 -6.48
C ASP A 92 7.79 -3.28 -7.03
N SER A 93 7.33 -2.36 -6.17
CA SER A 93 6.76 -1.09 -6.63
C SER A 93 7.76 -0.18 -7.35
N VAL A 94 9.06 -0.29 -7.04
CA VAL A 94 10.13 0.43 -7.78
C VAL A 94 10.31 -0.12 -9.20
N VAL A 95 10.05 -1.41 -9.41
CA VAL A 95 10.11 -2.03 -10.75
C VAL A 95 8.91 -1.60 -11.59
N SER A 96 7.73 -1.47 -10.98
CA SER A 96 6.50 -1.05 -11.65
C SER A 96 6.56 0.37 -12.19
N LEU A 97 7.21 1.30 -11.48
CA LEU A 97 7.42 2.70 -11.91
C LEU A 97 8.35 2.88 -13.12
N LYS A 98 9.04 1.83 -13.57
CA LYS A 98 9.95 1.87 -14.73
C LYS A 98 9.33 1.33 -16.03
N ARG A 99 8.04 0.97 -16.02
CA ARG A 99 7.31 0.42 -17.17
C ARG A 99 6.44 1.47 -17.85
#